data_AF-V7EUT4-F1
#
_entry.id   AF-V7EUT4-F1
#
_cell.length_a   1.000
_cell.length_b   1.000
_cell.length_c   1.000
_cell.angle_alpha   90.00
_cell.angle_beta   90.00
_cell.angle_gamma   90.00
#
_symmetry.space_group_name_H-M   'P 1'
#
loop_
_entity.id
_entity.type
_entity.pdbx_description
1 polymer ?
#
loop_
_entity_poly.entity_id
_entity_poly.type
_entity_poly.pdbx_seq_one_letter_code
_entity_poly.pdbx_strand_id
1 'polypeptide(L)'
;MDKIMRQKEVMNPPILERDPSDPRKKKESVNPLLKLVLELGPLMVFFFANARGAWLVQKFPVLAEFGGPIFVATGLFMAATAIALIASWLLLRTLPIMPMVSGVVVFIFGALTLYLQDDVFIKMKPTIVNTLFGGVLLGGLYFGRSLLGYVFDSAFRLDAEGWRKLTFRWGLFFLFLALANEVVWRNFSTDFWVTFKVWGIMPITLLFTFSQMPLILHHSIEDKTEKVEEAGK
;
A
#
# COMPACT_ATOMS: atom_id res chain seq x y z
N MET A 1 -0.03 -45.79 -0.12
CA MET A 1 0.15 -44.73 -1.15
C MET A 1 -0.43 -43.38 -0.73
N ASP A 2 -1.64 -43.33 -0.16
CA ASP A 2 -2.43 -42.08 -0.05
C ASP A 2 -1.98 -41.09 1.06
N LYS A 3 -1.30 -41.59 2.10
CA LYS A 3 -0.69 -40.74 3.15
C LYS A 3 0.61 -40.04 2.69
N ILE A 4 1.29 -40.60 1.70
CA ILE A 4 2.58 -40.08 1.22
C ILE A 4 2.36 -38.92 0.23
N MET A 5 1.25 -38.95 -0.53
CA MET A 5 0.84 -37.86 -1.42
C MET A 5 0.41 -36.60 -0.65
N ARG A 6 -0.28 -36.73 0.49
CA ARG A 6 -0.65 -35.58 1.35
C ARG A 6 0.52 -34.93 2.09
N GLN A 7 1.65 -35.62 2.21
CA GLN A 7 2.82 -35.07 2.90
C GLN A 7 3.65 -34.15 1.99
N LYS A 8 3.48 -34.23 0.67
CA LYS A 8 4.28 -33.48 -0.30
C LYS A 8 3.78 -32.06 -0.56
N GLU A 9 2.51 -31.76 -0.26
CA GLU A 9 1.96 -30.38 -0.29
C GLU A 9 2.44 -29.50 0.88
N VAL A 10 3.12 -30.08 1.88
CA VAL A 10 3.45 -29.42 3.17
C VAL A 10 4.85 -28.76 3.17
N MET A 11 5.60 -28.80 2.06
CA MET A 11 7.01 -28.42 2.07
C MET A 11 7.36 -26.98 1.68
N ASN A 12 6.41 -26.12 1.35
CA ASN A 12 6.71 -24.70 1.18
C ASN A 12 6.14 -23.88 2.35
N PRO A 13 6.99 -23.26 3.19
CA PRO A 13 6.49 -22.25 4.10
C PRO A 13 5.81 -21.15 3.26
N PRO A 14 4.62 -20.68 3.65
CA PRO A 14 3.96 -19.63 2.91
C PRO A 14 4.85 -18.39 2.95
N ILE A 15 5.17 -17.85 1.77
CA ILE A 15 6.01 -16.66 1.59
C ILE A 15 5.41 -15.45 2.34
N LEU A 16 4.08 -15.42 2.49
CA LEU A 16 3.32 -14.39 3.20
C LEU A 16 2.84 -14.92 4.56
N GLU A 17 2.89 -14.06 5.58
CA GLU A 17 2.37 -14.37 6.91
C GLU A 17 0.92 -14.87 6.84
N ARG A 18 0.61 -15.93 7.61
CA ARG A 18 -0.73 -16.53 7.66
C ARG A 18 -1.73 -15.56 8.29
N ASP A 19 -2.96 -15.63 7.82
CA ASP A 19 -4.09 -14.82 8.29
C ASP A 19 -4.18 -14.84 9.84
N PRO A 20 -4.49 -13.70 10.50
CA PRO A 20 -4.65 -13.64 11.95
C PRO A 20 -5.64 -14.67 12.53
N SER A 21 -6.59 -15.13 11.71
CA SER A 21 -7.69 -16.03 12.06
C SER A 21 -7.38 -17.52 11.85
N ASP A 22 -6.19 -17.88 11.34
CA ASP A 22 -5.85 -19.29 11.03
C ASP A 22 -5.55 -20.08 12.33
N PRO A 23 -6.31 -21.15 12.65
CA PRO A 23 -6.08 -21.99 13.83
C PRO A 23 -4.73 -22.73 13.80
N ARG A 24 -4.04 -22.76 12.65
CA ARG A 24 -2.68 -23.32 12.50
C ARG A 24 -1.57 -22.31 12.74
N LYS A 25 -1.90 -21.09 13.20
CA LYS A 25 -0.92 -20.08 13.59
C LYS A 25 -0.23 -20.53 14.89
N LYS A 26 0.90 -21.24 14.78
CA LYS A 26 1.88 -21.25 15.87
C LYS A 26 2.26 -19.78 16.09
N LYS A 27 2.06 -19.26 17.31
CA LYS A 27 2.67 -17.99 17.75
C LYS A 27 4.18 -18.18 17.61
N GLU A 28 4.75 -17.84 16.46
CA GLU A 28 6.19 -17.76 16.33
C GLU A 28 6.65 -16.72 17.34
N SER A 29 7.53 -17.16 18.23
CA SER A 29 8.10 -16.38 19.34
C SER A 29 9.11 -15.37 18.82
N VAL A 30 8.72 -14.58 17.83
CA VAL A 30 9.53 -13.48 17.33
C VAL A 30 9.64 -12.47 18.46
N ASN A 31 10.87 -12.08 18.81
CA ASN A 31 11.10 -11.10 19.84
C ASN A 31 10.33 -9.81 19.48
N PRO A 32 9.36 -9.35 20.29
CA PRO A 32 8.57 -8.15 19.99
C PRO A 32 9.43 -6.93 19.70
N LEU A 33 10.60 -6.85 20.33
CA LEU A 33 11.57 -5.79 20.10
C LEU A 33 12.16 -5.83 18.68
N LEU A 34 12.43 -7.03 18.16
CA LEU A 34 12.95 -7.20 16.80
C LEU A 34 11.91 -6.76 15.76
N LYS A 35 10.63 -7.12 15.98
CA LYS A 35 9.54 -6.68 15.11
C LYS A 35 9.37 -5.16 15.14
N LEU A 36 9.43 -4.56 16.32
CA LEU A 36 9.39 -3.11 16.50
C LEU A 36 10.55 -2.41 15.79
N VAL A 37 11.78 -2.92 15.91
CA VAL A 37 12.96 -2.35 15.23
C VAL A 37 12.84 -2.47 13.71
N LEU A 38 12.30 -3.57 13.19
CA LEU A 38 12.09 -3.74 11.75
C LEU A 38 11.00 -2.79 11.21
N GLU A 39 9.97 -2.50 11.99
CA GLU A 39 8.86 -1.62 11.59
C GLU A 39 9.22 -0.12 11.77
N LEU A 40 9.85 0.27 12.87
CA LEU A 40 10.22 1.66 13.17
C LEU A 40 11.61 2.06 12.65
N GLY A 41 12.49 1.09 12.37
CA GLY A 41 13.87 1.32 11.93
C GLY A 41 13.94 2.21 10.70
N PRO A 42 13.21 1.93 9.60
CA PRO A 42 13.17 2.80 8.44
C PRO A 42 12.73 4.22 8.78
N LEU A 43 11.68 4.36 9.58
CA LEU A 43 11.15 5.67 9.99
C LEU A 43 12.19 6.47 10.79
N MET A 44 12.93 5.82 11.69
CA MET A 44 14.02 6.45 12.43
C MET A 44 15.14 6.93 11.51
N VAL A 45 15.51 6.12 10.51
CA VAL A 45 16.50 6.52 9.49
C VAL A 45 16.01 7.74 8.72
N PHE A 46 14.74 7.79 8.32
CA PHE A 46 14.16 8.95 7.64
C PHE A 46 14.29 10.23 8.47
N PHE A 47 13.81 10.21 9.72
CA PHE A 47 13.85 11.40 10.58
C PHE A 47 15.27 11.86 10.87
N PHE A 48 16.19 10.92 11.13
CA PHE A 48 17.60 11.24 11.33
C PHE A 48 18.21 11.89 10.08
N ALA A 49 17.97 11.30 8.90
CA ALA A 49 18.50 11.80 7.65
C ALA A 49 17.93 13.18 7.28
N ASN A 50 16.64 13.42 7.53
CA ASN A 50 16.02 14.72 7.29
C ASN A 50 16.59 15.80 8.23
N ALA A 51 16.75 15.48 9.52
CA ALA A 51 17.27 16.42 10.51
C ALA A 51 18.78 16.71 10.35
N ARG A 52 19.56 15.74 9.86
CA ARG A 52 21.02 15.84 9.69
C ARG A 52 21.47 15.85 8.24
N GLY A 53 20.58 16.17 7.29
CA GLY A 53 20.85 16.06 5.86
C GLY A 53 22.08 16.84 5.40
N ALA A 54 22.26 18.07 5.90
CA ALA A 54 23.43 18.89 5.56
C ALA A 54 24.76 18.25 6.00
N TRP A 55 24.79 17.63 7.19
CA TRP A 55 25.97 16.92 7.69
C TRP A 55 26.23 15.63 6.91
N LEU A 56 25.17 14.90 6.54
CA LEU A 56 25.25 13.69 5.72
C LEU A 56 25.82 13.99 4.33
N VAL A 57 25.36 15.05 3.68
CA VAL A 57 25.83 15.48 2.35
C VAL A 57 27.30 15.91 2.39
N GLN A 58 27.74 16.60 3.45
CA GLN A 58 29.16 16.94 3.62
C GLN A 58 30.05 15.71 3.80
N LYS A 59 29.56 14.68 4.49
CA LYS A 59 30.32 13.45 4.77
C LYS A 59 30.29 12.44 3.61
N PHE A 60 29.19 12.41 2.86
CA PHE A 60 28.99 11.54 1.70
C PHE A 60 28.54 12.38 0.51
N PRO A 61 29.47 12.88 -0.32
CA PRO A 61 29.17 13.77 -1.44
C PRO A 61 28.20 13.17 -2.47
N VAL A 62 28.16 11.83 -2.59
CA VAL A 62 27.20 11.11 -3.45
C VAL A 62 25.74 11.39 -3.06
N LEU A 63 25.48 11.77 -1.80
CA LEU A 63 24.13 12.13 -1.36
C LEU A 63 23.70 13.51 -1.88
N ALA A 64 24.63 14.38 -2.28
CA ALA A 64 24.33 15.68 -2.87
C ALA A 64 23.56 15.54 -4.21
N GLU A 65 23.75 14.41 -4.92
CA GLU A 65 23.07 14.13 -6.19
C GLU A 65 21.55 14.01 -6.04
N PHE A 66 21.07 13.65 -4.84
CA PHE A 66 19.63 13.61 -4.55
C PHE A 66 19.03 15.01 -4.31
N GLY A 67 19.87 16.05 -4.19
CA GLY A 67 19.42 17.43 -3.97
C GLY A 67 19.26 17.78 -2.49
N GLY A 68 18.09 18.33 -2.13
CA GLY A 68 17.83 18.82 -0.77
C GLY A 68 17.77 17.73 0.32
N PRO A 69 17.87 18.12 1.62
CA PRO A 69 17.85 17.19 2.76
C PRO A 69 16.68 16.20 2.77
N ILE A 70 15.52 16.61 2.28
CA ILE A 70 14.32 15.78 2.23
C ILE A 70 14.39 14.66 1.18
N PHE A 71 15.10 14.90 0.07
CA PHE A 71 15.32 13.89 -0.96
C PHE A 71 16.35 12.87 -0.49
N VAL A 72 17.42 13.33 0.16
CA VAL A 72 18.41 12.45 0.83
C VAL A 72 17.73 11.57 1.88
N ALA A 73 16.85 12.16 2.71
CA ALA A 73 16.07 11.42 3.69
C ALA A 73 15.16 10.37 3.05
N THR A 74 14.51 10.71 1.94
CA THR A 74 13.65 9.79 1.19
C THR A 74 14.43 8.62 0.60
N GLY A 75 15.60 8.87 0.00
CA GLY A 75 16.46 7.82 -0.52
C GLY A 75 16.97 6.87 0.57
N LEU A 76 17.41 7.42 1.70
CA LEU A 76 17.85 6.63 2.86
C LEU A 76 16.70 5.83 3.48
N PHE A 77 15.50 6.40 3.53
CA PHE A 77 14.30 5.72 4.00
C PHE A 77 13.90 4.53 3.11
N MET A 78 13.95 4.71 1.78
CA MET A 78 13.73 3.61 0.84
C MET A 78 14.76 2.50 1.03
N ALA A 79 16.04 2.85 1.13
CA ALA A 79 17.11 1.87 1.37
C ALA A 79 16.92 1.12 2.70
N ALA A 80 16.62 1.83 3.78
CA ALA A 80 16.34 1.24 5.08
C ALA A 80 15.10 0.33 5.06
N THR A 81 14.05 0.72 4.32
CA THR A 81 12.85 -0.09 4.14
C THR A 81 13.15 -1.38 3.36
N ALA A 82 13.97 -1.32 2.30
CA ALA A 82 14.45 -2.52 1.60
C ALA A 82 15.20 -3.45 2.54
N ILE A 83 16.17 -2.91 3.30
CA ILE A 83 16.97 -3.69 4.23
C ILE A 83 16.09 -4.33 5.30
N ALA A 84 15.13 -3.59 5.86
CA ALA A 84 14.20 -4.12 6.86
C ALA A 84 13.33 -5.25 6.30
N LEU A 85 12.83 -5.13 5.07
CA LEU A 85 12.06 -6.19 4.40
C LEU A 85 12.92 -7.43 4.09
N ILE A 86 14.14 -7.24 3.58
CA ILE A 86 15.08 -8.32 3.29
C ILE A 86 15.49 -9.03 4.57
N ALA A 87 15.83 -8.28 5.62
CA ALA A 87 16.16 -8.82 6.94
C ALA A 87 14.96 -9.59 7.52
N SER A 88 13.76 -9.02 7.46
CA SER A 88 12.52 -9.69 7.87
C SER A 88 12.34 -11.02 7.14
N TRP A 89 12.55 -11.05 5.82
CA TRP A 89 12.47 -12.29 5.04
C TRP A 89 13.56 -13.31 5.42
N LEU A 90 14.80 -12.88 5.64
CA LEU A 90 15.91 -13.78 6.00
C LEU A 90 15.78 -14.35 7.43
N LEU A 91 15.34 -13.52 8.39
CA LEU A 91 15.24 -13.87 9.81
C LEU A 91 13.93 -14.59 10.14
N LEU A 92 12.81 -14.14 9.58
CA LEU A 92 11.47 -14.62 9.93
C LEU A 92 10.91 -15.61 8.89
N ARG A 93 11.53 -15.74 7.71
CA ARG A 93 11.07 -16.55 6.56
C ARG A 93 9.62 -16.33 6.15
N THR A 94 9.00 -15.27 6.66
CA THR A 94 7.63 -14.86 6.42
C THR A 94 7.67 -13.35 6.27
N LEU A 95 7.02 -12.83 5.23
CA LEU A 95 6.84 -11.38 5.07
C LEU A 95 5.55 -10.97 5.78
N PRO A 96 5.62 -10.13 6.82
CA PRO A 96 4.43 -9.57 7.44
C PRO A 96 3.76 -8.66 6.40
N ILE A 97 2.47 -8.93 6.13
CA ILE A 97 1.74 -8.33 4.99
C ILE A 97 1.72 -6.79 5.10
N MET A 98 1.55 -6.27 6.31
CA MET A 98 1.49 -4.83 6.58
C MET A 98 2.79 -4.08 6.21
N PRO A 99 3.98 -4.45 6.75
CA PRO A 99 5.27 -3.94 6.31
C PRO A 99 5.53 -4.09 4.81
N MET A 100 5.11 -5.19 4.19
CA MET A 100 5.30 -5.41 2.75
C MET A 100 4.48 -4.40 1.93
N VAL A 101 3.20 -4.22 2.27
CA VAL A 101 2.32 -3.23 1.62
C VAL A 101 2.87 -1.82 1.82
N SER A 102 3.22 -1.46 3.05
CA SER A 102 3.84 -0.17 3.36
C SER A 102 5.15 0.03 2.61
N GLY A 103 5.99 -1.00 2.49
CA GLY A 103 7.23 -0.95 1.73
C GLY A 103 6.99 -0.69 0.25
N VAL A 104 6.05 -1.39 -0.38
CA VAL A 104 5.68 -1.13 -1.78
C VAL A 104 5.24 0.32 -1.97
N VAL A 105 4.42 0.85 -1.05
CA VAL A 105 4.01 2.27 -1.04
C VAL A 105 5.23 3.19 -0.91
N VAL A 106 6.13 2.94 0.04
CA VAL A 106 7.36 3.72 0.25
C VAL A 106 8.24 3.71 -1.00
N PHE A 107 8.41 2.56 -1.66
CA PHE A 107 9.18 2.48 -2.89
C PHE A 107 8.54 3.26 -4.03
N ILE A 108 7.23 3.14 -4.21
CA ILE A 108 6.49 3.87 -5.26
C ILE A 108 6.56 5.38 -5.03
N PHE A 109 6.19 5.86 -3.85
CA PHE A 109 6.18 7.29 -3.54
C PHE A 109 7.58 7.87 -3.40
N GLY A 110 8.52 7.11 -2.85
CA GLY A 110 9.90 7.52 -2.72
C GLY A 110 10.59 7.64 -4.07
N ALA A 111 10.46 6.64 -4.95
CA ALA A 111 11.00 6.71 -6.31
C ALA A 111 10.41 7.87 -7.09
N LEU A 112 9.11 8.09 -6.98
CA LEU A 112 8.40 9.23 -7.56
C LEU A 112 8.90 10.57 -6.97
N THR A 113 9.21 10.63 -5.68
CA THR A 113 9.73 11.85 -5.06
C THR A 113 11.14 12.18 -5.57
N LEU A 114 11.98 11.18 -5.78
CA LEU A 114 13.35 11.36 -6.28
C LEU A 114 13.42 11.67 -7.79
N TYR A 115 12.48 11.13 -8.57
CA TYR A 115 12.54 11.20 -10.04
C TYR A 115 11.90 12.47 -10.65
N LEU A 116 11.01 13.18 -9.94
CA LEU A 116 10.12 14.18 -10.56
C LEU A 116 10.57 15.67 -10.42
N GLN A 117 11.83 16.00 -10.75
CA GLN A 117 12.35 17.37 -10.62
C GLN A 117 12.09 18.33 -11.82
N ASP A 118 10.96 18.23 -12.54
CA ASP A 118 10.65 19.09 -13.71
C ASP A 118 9.12 19.27 -13.96
N ASP A 119 8.72 20.31 -14.70
CA ASP A 119 7.34 20.81 -14.84
C ASP A 119 6.40 19.83 -15.56
N VAL A 120 6.90 19.09 -16.55
CA VAL A 120 6.14 18.03 -17.23
C VAL A 120 5.82 16.90 -16.24
N PHE A 121 6.70 16.66 -15.28
CA PHE A 121 6.50 15.65 -14.26
C PHE A 121 5.40 16.02 -13.25
N ILE A 122 5.17 17.31 -12.99
CA ILE A 122 4.06 17.75 -12.13
C ILE A 122 2.71 17.26 -12.67
N LYS A 123 2.55 17.24 -14.00
CA LYS A 123 1.35 16.77 -14.70
C LYS A 123 1.27 15.25 -14.82
N MET A 124 2.40 14.56 -14.99
CA MET A 124 2.45 13.09 -15.05
C MET A 124 2.32 12.43 -13.67
N LYS A 125 2.63 13.15 -12.57
CA LYS A 125 2.59 12.64 -11.20
C LYS A 125 1.27 11.92 -10.86
N PRO A 126 0.08 12.50 -11.11
CA PRO A 126 -1.18 11.81 -10.84
C PRO A 126 -1.39 10.57 -11.72
N THR A 127 -0.99 10.60 -13.00
CA THR A 127 -1.11 9.42 -13.88
C THR A 127 -0.30 8.25 -13.34
N ILE A 128 0.97 8.49 -12.99
CA ILE A 128 1.88 7.43 -12.51
C ILE A 128 1.35 6.84 -11.20
N VAL A 129 0.98 7.70 -10.24
CA VAL A 129 0.47 7.27 -8.93
C VAL A 129 -0.81 6.46 -9.10
N ASN A 130 -1.79 6.98 -9.83
CA ASN A 130 -3.08 6.33 -10.01
C ASN A 130 -2.94 5.02 -10.80
N THR A 131 -2.07 4.97 -11.80
CA THR A 131 -1.81 3.73 -12.55
C THR A 131 -1.15 2.68 -11.66
N LEU A 132 -0.19 3.07 -10.84
CA LEU A 132 0.47 2.16 -9.90
C LEU A 132 -0.50 1.65 -8.84
N PHE A 133 -1.31 2.51 -8.21
CA PHE A 133 -2.33 2.07 -7.25
C PHE A 133 -3.37 1.17 -7.90
N GLY A 134 -3.90 1.55 -9.06
CA GLY A 134 -4.85 0.73 -9.81
C GLY A 134 -4.27 -0.63 -10.16
N GLY A 135 -3.05 -0.66 -10.69
CA GLY A 135 -2.33 -1.88 -11.06
C GLY A 135 -2.00 -2.77 -9.86
N VAL A 136 -1.57 -2.20 -8.73
CA VAL A 136 -1.28 -2.95 -7.51
C VAL A 136 -2.56 -3.53 -6.91
N LEU A 137 -3.66 -2.76 -6.84
CA LEU A 137 -4.94 -3.26 -6.32
C LEU A 137 -5.52 -4.37 -7.19
N LEU A 138 -5.57 -4.17 -8.51
CA LEU A 138 -6.08 -5.17 -9.45
C LEU A 138 -5.16 -6.39 -9.56
N GLY A 139 -3.84 -6.17 -9.52
CA GLY A 139 -2.84 -7.24 -9.48
C GLY A 139 -2.94 -8.07 -8.20
N GLY A 140 -3.06 -7.43 -7.04
CA GLY A 140 -3.31 -8.12 -5.76
C GLY A 140 -4.59 -8.95 -5.81
N LEU A 141 -5.64 -8.40 -6.42
CA LEU A 141 -6.90 -9.10 -6.61
C LEU A 141 -6.76 -10.34 -7.51
N TYR A 142 -5.94 -10.26 -8.55
CA TYR A 142 -5.62 -11.39 -9.43
C TYR A 142 -4.96 -12.55 -8.67
N PHE A 143 -4.14 -12.24 -7.66
CA PHE A 143 -3.57 -13.24 -6.74
C PHE A 143 -4.53 -13.67 -5.62
N GLY A 144 -5.81 -13.28 -5.69
CA GLY A 144 -6.83 -13.60 -4.69
C GLY A 144 -6.71 -12.82 -3.38
N ARG A 145 -5.90 -11.75 -3.34
CA ARG A 145 -5.65 -10.96 -2.13
C ARG A 145 -6.27 -9.57 -2.25
N SER A 146 -7.21 -9.27 -1.36
CA SER A 146 -7.80 -7.93 -1.25
C SER A 146 -6.84 -7.01 -0.48
N LEU A 147 -5.97 -6.30 -1.20
CA LEU A 147 -5.02 -5.34 -0.60
C LEU A 147 -5.74 -4.22 0.17
N LEU A 148 -6.90 -3.78 -0.33
CA LEU A 148 -7.72 -2.80 0.36
C LEU A 148 -8.24 -3.35 1.69
N GLY A 149 -8.55 -4.66 1.73
CA GLY A 149 -8.90 -5.37 2.97
C GLY A 149 -7.80 -5.25 4.00
N TYR A 150 -6.56 -5.56 3.66
CA TYR A 150 -5.46 -5.46 4.61
C TYR A 150 -5.24 -4.03 5.14
N VAL A 151 -5.39 -3.01 4.30
CA VAL A 151 -5.15 -1.60 4.70
C VAL A 151 -6.28 -1.05 5.55
N PHE A 152 -7.53 -1.41 5.25
CA PHE A 152 -8.72 -0.84 5.87
C PHE A 152 -9.48 -1.80 6.80
N ASP A 153 -8.95 -3.00 7.08
CA ASP A 153 -9.56 -3.99 8.01
C ASP A 153 -9.87 -3.39 9.38
N SER A 154 -9.03 -2.45 9.83
CA SER A 154 -9.21 -1.76 11.12
C SER A 154 -10.29 -0.68 11.09
N ALA A 155 -10.67 -0.18 9.90
CA ALA A 155 -11.66 0.88 9.73
C ALA A 155 -13.05 0.34 9.39
N PHE A 156 -13.12 -0.78 8.65
CA PHE A 156 -14.39 -1.40 8.24
C PHE A 156 -14.31 -2.93 8.37
N ARG A 157 -15.37 -3.56 8.88
CA ARG A 157 -15.48 -5.02 8.93
C ARG A 157 -16.38 -5.52 7.81
N LEU A 158 -15.79 -5.87 6.68
CA LEU A 158 -16.47 -6.37 5.48
C LEU A 158 -16.22 -7.87 5.31
N ASP A 159 -17.18 -8.58 4.71
CA ASP A 159 -16.95 -9.96 4.27
C ASP A 159 -15.92 -10.05 3.12
N ALA A 160 -15.41 -11.25 2.87
CA ALA A 160 -14.37 -11.47 1.86
C ALA A 160 -14.82 -11.07 0.44
N GLU A 161 -16.11 -11.22 0.14
CA GLU A 161 -16.67 -10.84 -1.16
C GLU A 161 -16.79 -9.32 -1.32
N GLY A 162 -17.21 -8.61 -0.27
CA GLY A 162 -17.27 -7.17 -0.19
C GLY A 162 -15.89 -6.55 -0.38
N TRP A 163 -14.88 -7.09 0.29
CA TRP A 163 -13.48 -6.69 0.10
C TRP A 163 -12.98 -6.88 -1.33
N ARG A 164 -13.33 -8.00 -1.96
CA ARG A 164 -12.96 -8.28 -3.36
C ARG A 164 -13.60 -7.27 -4.32
N LYS A 165 -14.91 -7.03 -4.17
CA LYS A 165 -15.66 -6.05 -4.99
C LYS A 165 -15.16 -4.63 -4.78
N LEU A 166 -14.87 -4.24 -3.54
CA LEU A 166 -14.38 -2.92 -3.19
C LEU A 166 -12.99 -2.69 -3.79
N THR A 167 -12.05 -3.63 -3.61
CA THR A 167 -10.71 -3.57 -4.21
C THR A 167 -10.79 -3.46 -5.73
N PHE A 168 -11.67 -4.23 -6.40
CA PHE A 168 -11.86 -4.15 -7.84
C PHE A 168 -12.32 -2.76 -8.29
N ARG A 169 -13.37 -2.23 -7.65
CA ARG A 169 -13.94 -0.91 -8.00
C ARG A 169 -12.94 0.22 -7.77
N TRP A 170 -12.22 0.19 -6.65
CA TRP A 170 -11.16 1.16 -6.37
C TRP A 170 -10.01 1.05 -7.37
N GLY A 171 -9.57 -0.17 -7.69
CA GLY A 171 -8.55 -0.40 -8.71
C GLY A 171 -8.93 0.19 -10.07
N LEU A 172 -10.16 -0.06 -10.52
CA LEU A 172 -10.68 0.51 -11.77
C LEU A 172 -10.83 2.04 -11.70
N PHE A 173 -11.27 2.58 -10.57
CA PHE A 173 -11.41 4.02 -10.36
C PHE A 173 -10.07 4.74 -10.41
N PHE A 174 -9.02 4.17 -9.82
CA PHE A 174 -7.66 4.70 -9.95
C PHE A 174 -7.20 4.70 -11.41
N LEU A 175 -7.41 3.61 -12.15
CA LEU A 175 -7.08 3.60 -13.59
C LEU A 175 -7.89 4.63 -14.39
N PHE A 176 -9.16 4.81 -14.06
CA PHE A 176 -10.00 5.87 -14.64
C PHE A 176 -9.43 7.26 -14.36
N LEU A 177 -9.03 7.56 -13.12
CA LEU A 177 -8.40 8.84 -12.78
C LEU A 177 -7.04 9.03 -13.47
N ALA A 178 -6.27 7.95 -13.65
CA ALA A 178 -5.03 8.00 -14.41
C ALA A 178 -5.28 8.38 -15.87
N LEU A 179 -6.24 7.72 -16.52
CA LEU A 179 -6.63 8.00 -17.90
C LEU A 179 -7.21 9.41 -18.05
N ALA A 180 -8.09 9.82 -17.13
CA ALA A 180 -8.67 11.15 -17.14
C ALA A 180 -7.59 12.23 -17.00
N ASN A 181 -6.63 12.05 -16.08
CA ASN A 181 -5.49 12.96 -15.96
C ASN A 181 -4.69 12.99 -17.27
N GLU A 182 -4.35 11.82 -17.82
CA GLU A 182 -3.57 11.68 -19.06
C GLU A 182 -4.20 12.42 -20.24
N VAL A 183 -5.51 12.29 -20.42
CA VAL A 183 -6.26 13.01 -21.46
C VAL A 183 -6.23 14.51 -21.20
N VAL A 184 -6.46 14.95 -19.97
CA VAL A 184 -6.56 16.38 -19.65
C VAL A 184 -5.21 17.08 -19.82
N TRP A 185 -4.12 16.54 -19.28
CA TRP A 185 -2.83 17.26 -19.33
C TRP A 185 -2.19 17.24 -20.71
N ARG A 186 -2.50 16.27 -21.58
CA ARG A 186 -2.01 16.19 -22.96
C ARG A 186 -2.78 17.07 -23.94
N ASN A 187 -4.08 17.26 -23.74
CA ASN A 187 -4.94 17.94 -24.72
C ASN A 187 -5.35 19.35 -24.32
N PHE A 188 -5.15 19.77 -23.06
CA PHE A 188 -5.62 21.06 -22.55
C PHE A 188 -4.48 21.89 -21.94
N SER A 189 -4.74 23.18 -21.70
CA SER A 189 -3.78 24.11 -21.10
C SER A 189 -3.48 23.76 -19.64
N THR A 190 -2.34 24.26 -19.13
CA THR A 190 -1.95 24.09 -17.73
C THR A 190 -3.01 24.63 -16.76
N ASP A 191 -3.60 25.79 -17.06
CA ASP A 191 -4.63 26.41 -16.21
C ASP A 191 -5.89 25.58 -16.13
N PHE A 192 -6.30 24.98 -17.26
CA PHE A 192 -7.41 24.05 -17.29
C PHE A 192 -7.08 22.78 -16.49
N TRP A 193 -5.88 22.23 -16.63
CA TRP A 193 -5.45 21.05 -15.86
C TRP A 193 -5.45 21.31 -14.35
N VAL A 194 -4.94 22.46 -13.88
CA VAL A 194 -5.00 22.84 -12.46
C VAL A 194 -6.44 22.91 -11.97
N THR A 195 -7.31 23.56 -12.75
CA THR A 195 -8.74 23.70 -12.43
C THR A 195 -9.43 22.34 -12.38
N PHE A 196 -9.19 21.48 -13.37
CA PHE A 196 -9.73 20.12 -13.41
C PHE A 196 -9.24 19.28 -12.23
N LYS A 197 -7.97 19.42 -11.84
CA LYS A 197 -7.42 18.71 -10.69
C LYS A 197 -8.13 19.11 -9.39
N VAL A 198 -8.36 20.39 -9.17
CA VAL A 198 -8.96 20.89 -7.93
C VAL A 198 -10.48 20.66 -7.92
N TRP A 199 -11.15 21.03 -9.01
CA TRP A 199 -12.62 21.07 -9.07
C TRP A 199 -13.26 19.91 -9.82
N GLY A 200 -12.53 19.19 -10.65
CA GLY A 200 -13.02 17.99 -11.34
C GLY A 200 -12.82 16.74 -10.50
N ILE A 201 -11.57 16.47 -10.10
CA ILE A 201 -11.21 15.23 -9.39
C ILE A 201 -11.92 15.12 -8.04
N MET A 202 -12.04 16.21 -7.28
CA MET A 202 -12.66 16.20 -5.95
C MET A 202 -14.13 15.75 -5.99
N PRO A 203 -15.04 16.38 -6.76
CA PRO A 203 -16.41 15.89 -6.92
C PRO A 203 -16.52 14.47 -7.47
N ILE A 204 -15.69 14.12 -8.47
CA ILE A 204 -15.67 12.76 -9.04
C ILE A 204 -15.34 11.73 -7.95
N THR A 205 -14.35 12.03 -7.10
CA THR A 205 -13.93 11.16 -6.00
C THR A 205 -15.01 11.06 -4.92
N LEU A 206 -15.68 12.16 -4.60
CA LEU A 206 -16.79 12.16 -3.64
C LEU A 206 -17.97 11.32 -4.15
N LEU A 207 -18.40 11.54 -5.39
CA LEU A 207 -19.48 10.76 -6.01
C LEU A 207 -19.13 9.27 -6.06
N PHE A 208 -17.89 8.94 -6.45
CA PHE A 208 -17.41 7.58 -6.44
C PHE A 208 -17.45 6.98 -5.02
N THR A 209 -16.95 7.70 -4.02
CA THR A 209 -16.93 7.26 -2.62
C THR A 209 -18.35 7.01 -2.10
N PHE A 210 -19.28 7.94 -2.34
CA PHE A 210 -20.69 7.76 -1.97
C PHE A 210 -21.33 6.57 -2.68
N SER A 211 -20.99 6.33 -3.94
CA SER A 211 -21.49 5.14 -4.66
C SER A 211 -20.96 3.81 -4.11
N GLN A 212 -19.88 3.83 -3.30
CA GLN A 212 -19.39 2.64 -2.60
C GLN A 212 -20.07 2.40 -1.25
N MET A 213 -20.73 3.41 -0.66
CA MET A 213 -21.40 3.27 0.64
C MET A 213 -22.44 2.14 0.68
N PRO A 214 -23.33 1.96 -0.33
CA PRO A 214 -24.27 0.84 -0.33
C PRO A 214 -23.58 -0.53 -0.36
N LEU A 215 -22.46 -0.63 -1.08
CA LEU A 215 -21.68 -1.87 -1.14
C LEU A 215 -21.08 -2.19 0.24
N ILE A 216 -20.53 -1.18 0.90
CA ILE A 216 -19.94 -1.30 2.24
C ILE A 216 -21.03 -1.76 3.21
N LEU A 217 -22.14 -1.02 3.30
CA LEU A 217 -23.26 -1.34 4.19
C LEU A 217 -23.81 -2.76 3.97
N HIS A 218 -23.97 -3.19 2.72
CA HIS A 218 -24.51 -4.52 2.41
C HIS A 218 -23.58 -5.68 2.84
N HIS A 219 -22.28 -5.44 2.85
CA HIS A 219 -21.26 -6.45 3.16
C HIS A 219 -20.65 -6.25 4.56
N SER A 220 -21.12 -5.26 5.33
CA SER A 220 -20.71 -5.03 6.71
C SER A 220 -21.16 -6.19 7.61
N ILE A 221 -20.24 -6.68 8.45
CA ILE A 221 -20.47 -7.86 9.29
C ILE A 221 -21.22 -7.49 10.60
N GLU A 222 -21.13 -6.24 11.05
CA GLU A 222 -21.81 -5.77 12.28
C GLU A 222 -23.34 -5.89 12.19
N ASP A 223 -23.92 -5.59 11.03
CA ASP A 223 -25.37 -5.54 10.81
C ASP A 223 -26.03 -6.95 10.70
N LYS A 224 -25.22 -8.01 10.57
CA LYS A 224 -25.71 -9.41 10.51
C LYS A 224 -25.73 -10.09 11.87
N THR A 225 -24.97 -9.61 12.86
CA THR A 225 -24.91 -10.26 14.19
C THR A 225 -26.09 -9.82 15.05
N GLU A 226 -26.50 -8.55 14.99
CA GLU A 226 -27.65 -8.02 15.73
C GLU A 226 -28.99 -8.61 15.25
N LYS A 227 -29.17 -8.82 13.93
CA LYS A 227 -30.42 -9.39 13.38
C LYS A 227 -30.63 -10.88 13.73
N VAL A 228 -29.56 -11.61 14.05
CA VAL A 228 -29.66 -13.02 14.49
C VAL A 228 -29.98 -13.10 15.98
N GLU A 229 -29.51 -12.14 16.80
CA GLU A 229 -29.87 -12.06 18.23
C GLU A 229 -31.31 -11.58 18.47
N GLU A 230 -31.86 -10.71 17.61
CA GLU A 230 -33.27 -10.29 17.72
C GLU A 230 -34.26 -11.33 17.18
N ALA A 231 -33.89 -12.12 16.17
CA ALA A 231 -34.74 -13.20 15.65
C ALA A 231 -34.70 -14.48 16.51
N GLY A 232 -33.80 -14.55 17.50
CA GLY A 232 -33.65 -15.65 18.45
C GLY A 232 -34.20 -15.36 19.85
N LYS A 233 -34.83 -14.20 20.07
CA LYS A 233 -35.61 -13.86 21.27
C LYS A 233 -37.11 -13.91 20.96
#